data_AF-A0A1K0G3W0-F1
#
_entry.id   AF-A0A1K0G3W0-F1
#
_cell.length_a   1.000
_cell.length_b   1.000
_cell.length_c   1.000
_cell.angle_alpha   90.00
_cell.angle_beta   90.00
_cell.angle_gamma   90.00
#
_symmetry.space_group_name_H-M   'P 1'
#
loop_
_entity.id
_entity.type
_entity.pdbx_description
1 polymer ?
#
loop_
_entity_poly.entity_id
_entity_poly.type
_entity_poly.pdbx_seq_one_letter_code
_entity_poly.pdbx_strand_id
1 'polypeptide(L)'
;MRLSWTVAALAMLGLASGAQAATLIWDCTRVPNICSNDCYAIQCAGKPTRLHRDSANASINRANTACRSPNRCAGKPADSNSCDEYPYASSQEGGAGSATRCVPSTENSRQGGTLSSFYTNNGVIDRNAYNVAFAWTGGLQYCSGSCTNTGNEVTKRNLAIGTQHIARHFLTDQGHQLTMFERVDSPGSLDSLIGTHAWLAHEERNVTIASALPSAP
;
A
#
# COMPACT_ATOMS: atom_id res chain seq x y z
N MET A 1 66.79 19.06 -13.88
CA MET A 1 65.82 17.96 -14.11
C MET A 1 65.06 17.70 -12.83
N ARG A 2 63.80 18.15 -12.73
CA ARG A 2 62.82 17.66 -11.76
C ARG A 2 61.46 17.70 -12.44
N LEU A 3 61.02 16.55 -12.93
CA LEU A 3 59.70 16.37 -13.52
C LEU A 3 58.81 15.83 -12.41
N SER A 4 58.04 16.71 -11.77
CA SER A 4 57.05 16.32 -10.78
C SER A 4 55.79 15.89 -11.51
N TRP A 5 55.46 14.60 -11.45
CA TRP A 5 54.21 14.05 -11.97
C TRP A 5 53.12 14.26 -10.92
N THR A 6 52.19 15.18 -11.18
CA THR A 6 50.93 15.25 -10.46
C THR A 6 49.97 14.24 -11.07
N VAL A 7 49.78 13.11 -10.38
CA VAL A 7 48.68 12.19 -10.67
C VAL A 7 47.40 12.84 -10.15
N ALA A 8 46.53 13.29 -11.07
CA ALA A 8 45.19 13.73 -10.73
C ALA A 8 44.34 12.49 -10.41
N ALA A 9 44.04 12.27 -9.13
CA ALA A 9 43.08 11.26 -8.71
C ALA A 9 41.66 11.79 -9.00
N LEU A 10 41.03 11.30 -10.08
CA LEU A 10 39.60 11.43 -10.29
C LEU A 10 38.88 10.55 -9.26
N ALA A 11 38.37 11.17 -8.20
CA ALA A 11 37.40 10.53 -7.32
C ALA A 11 36.08 10.35 -8.11
N MET A 12 35.84 9.14 -8.61
CA MET A 12 34.51 8.74 -9.03
C MET A 12 33.63 8.67 -7.78
N LEU A 13 32.88 9.75 -7.49
CA LEU A 13 31.74 9.67 -6.59
C LEU A 13 30.70 8.76 -7.26
N GLY A 14 30.70 7.48 -6.88
CA GLY A 14 29.60 6.58 -7.19
C GLY A 14 28.33 7.15 -6.57
N LEU A 15 27.40 7.60 -7.42
CA LEU A 15 26.03 7.88 -6.99
C LEU A 15 25.46 6.57 -6.47
N ALA A 16 25.33 6.45 -5.15
CA ALA A 16 24.53 5.40 -4.55
C ALA A 16 23.09 5.60 -5.03
N SER A 17 22.71 4.86 -6.07
CA SER A 17 21.32 4.76 -6.51
C SER A 17 20.59 4.03 -5.39
N GLY A 18 20.00 4.78 -4.46
CA GLY A 18 19.06 4.20 -3.51
C GLY A 18 17.94 3.57 -4.32
N ALA A 19 17.81 2.23 -4.27
CA ALA A 19 16.71 1.55 -4.92
C ALA A 19 15.40 2.16 -4.40
N GLN A 20 14.63 2.76 -5.31
CA GLN A 20 13.36 3.38 -4.95
C GLN A 20 12.38 2.28 -4.49
N ALA A 21 11.55 2.59 -3.50
CA ALA A 21 10.58 1.64 -2.97
C ALA A 21 9.60 1.20 -4.08
N ALA A 22 9.45 -0.10 -4.28
CA ALA A 22 8.51 -0.64 -5.25
C ALA A 22 7.07 -0.24 -4.89
N THR A 23 6.24 -0.02 -5.90
CA THR A 23 4.82 0.32 -5.71
C THR A 23 3.95 -0.87 -6.10
N LEU A 24 3.15 -1.39 -5.17
CA LEU A 24 2.14 -2.41 -5.45
C LEU A 24 0.86 -1.75 -5.95
N ILE A 25 0.32 -2.21 -7.08
CA ILE A 25 -1.00 -1.78 -7.57
C ILE A 25 -2.04 -2.88 -7.30
N TRP A 26 -3.07 -2.53 -6.54
CA TRP A 26 -4.29 -3.33 -6.41
C TRP A 26 -5.25 -3.07 -7.56
N ASP A 27 -5.70 -4.14 -8.21
CA ASP A 27 -6.85 -4.09 -9.11
C ASP A 27 -8.14 -4.23 -8.31
N CYS A 28 -8.81 -3.11 -8.11
CA CYS A 28 -9.99 -3.07 -7.25
C CYS A 28 -11.26 -3.62 -7.90
N THR A 29 -11.23 -4.00 -9.19
CA THR A 29 -12.31 -4.79 -9.79
C THR A 29 -12.27 -6.26 -9.36
N ARG A 30 -11.11 -6.74 -8.88
CA ARG A 30 -10.90 -8.14 -8.48
C ARG A 30 -10.95 -8.36 -6.97
N VAL A 31 -10.67 -7.31 -6.19
CA VAL A 31 -10.69 -7.31 -4.72
C VAL A 31 -11.35 -6.03 -4.14
N PRO A 32 -12.59 -5.71 -4.53
CA PRO A 32 -13.24 -4.44 -4.16
C PRO A 32 -13.42 -4.25 -2.65
N ASN A 33 -13.67 -5.32 -1.88
CA ASN A 33 -13.83 -5.22 -0.43
C ASN A 33 -12.51 -4.98 0.29
N ILE A 34 -11.42 -5.56 -0.23
CA ILE A 34 -10.05 -5.28 0.24
C ILE A 34 -9.69 -3.82 -0.05
N CYS A 35 -9.84 -3.36 -1.29
CA CYS A 35 -9.55 -1.96 -1.63
C CYS A 35 -10.35 -0.98 -0.78
N SER A 36 -11.63 -1.29 -0.50
CA SER A 36 -12.46 -0.44 0.38
C SER A 36 -11.90 -0.39 1.81
N ASN A 37 -11.47 -1.52 2.38
CA ASN A 37 -10.85 -1.55 3.71
C ASN A 37 -9.52 -0.77 3.74
N ASP A 38 -8.66 -0.97 2.75
CA ASP A 38 -7.37 -0.27 2.63
C ASP A 38 -7.59 1.25 2.51
N CYS A 39 -8.48 1.68 1.63
CA CYS A 39 -8.82 3.08 1.45
C CYS A 39 -9.40 3.69 2.74
N TYR A 40 -10.30 2.99 3.45
CA TYR A 40 -10.77 3.44 4.77
C TYR A 40 -9.61 3.57 5.77
N ALA A 41 -8.75 2.56 5.85
CA ALA A 41 -7.65 2.54 6.79
C ALA A 41 -6.74 3.77 6.57
N ILE A 42 -6.42 4.06 5.32
CA ILE A 42 -5.52 5.14 4.93
C ILE A 42 -6.19 6.51 5.07
N GLN A 43 -7.28 6.73 4.33
CA GLN A 43 -7.93 8.03 4.21
C GLN A 43 -8.66 8.43 5.51
N CYS A 44 -9.27 7.45 6.19
CA CYS A 44 -10.20 7.73 7.29
C CYS A 44 -9.64 7.36 8.66
N ALA A 45 -8.79 6.34 8.76
CA ALA A 45 -8.16 5.93 10.02
C ALA A 45 -6.68 6.35 10.14
N GLY A 46 -6.17 7.13 9.17
CA GLY A 46 -4.84 7.72 9.21
C GLY A 46 -3.69 6.72 9.09
N LYS A 47 -3.93 5.52 8.53
CA LYS A 47 -2.88 4.51 8.33
C LYS A 47 -1.94 4.91 7.18
N PRO A 48 -0.65 4.55 7.28
CA PRO A 48 0.32 4.96 6.27
C PRO A 48 0.09 4.22 4.94
N THR A 49 0.46 4.88 3.83
CA THR A 49 0.47 4.29 2.47
C THR A 49 1.79 3.61 2.10
N ARG A 50 2.88 3.99 2.79
CA ARG A 50 4.19 3.37 2.68
C ARG A 50 4.36 2.39 3.83
N LEU A 51 4.60 1.13 3.48
CA LEU A 51 4.72 0.03 4.43
C LEU A 51 6.13 -0.56 4.36
N HIS A 52 6.54 -1.24 5.43
CA HIS A 52 7.82 -1.96 5.48
C HIS A 52 7.58 -3.44 5.65
N ARG A 53 8.12 -4.28 4.76
CA ARG A 53 7.89 -5.75 4.84
C ARG A 53 8.39 -6.31 6.17
N ASP A 54 7.59 -7.16 6.78
CA ASP A 54 7.91 -7.91 8.00
C ASP A 54 7.25 -9.29 7.94
N SER A 55 7.96 -10.24 7.35
CA SER A 55 7.50 -11.62 7.27
C SER A 55 7.60 -12.35 8.61
N ALA A 56 8.59 -12.01 9.43
CA ALA A 56 8.88 -12.68 10.71
C ALA A 56 7.76 -12.47 11.74
N ASN A 57 7.18 -11.27 11.81
CA ASN A 57 6.13 -10.95 12.77
C ASN A 57 4.70 -11.16 12.24
N ALA A 58 4.51 -11.68 11.03
CA ALA A 58 3.19 -11.74 10.40
C ALA A 58 2.15 -12.55 11.22
N SER A 59 2.56 -13.63 11.87
CA SER A 59 1.67 -14.41 12.75
C SER A 59 1.29 -13.65 14.03
N ILE A 60 2.23 -12.88 14.58
CA ILE A 60 2.02 -12.04 15.77
C ILE A 60 1.08 -10.88 15.42
N ASN A 61 1.31 -10.24 14.27
CA ASN A 61 0.48 -9.16 13.77
C ASN A 61 -0.97 -9.62 13.57
N ARG A 62 -1.21 -10.73 12.88
CA ARG A 62 -2.56 -11.34 12.76
C ARG A 62 -3.23 -11.59 14.10
N ALA A 63 -2.47 -12.02 15.11
CA ALA A 63 -3.02 -12.26 16.44
C ALA A 63 -3.44 -10.98 17.18
N ASN A 64 -2.85 -9.85 16.81
CA ASN A 64 -3.02 -8.56 17.48
C ASN A 64 -4.05 -7.64 16.79
N THR A 65 -4.65 -8.05 15.67
CA THR A 65 -5.74 -7.29 15.02
C THR A 65 -7.10 -7.58 15.66
N ALA A 66 -8.14 -6.86 15.22
CA ALA A 66 -9.54 -7.11 15.60
C ALA A 66 -10.13 -8.37 14.94
N CYS A 67 -9.36 -9.04 14.06
CA CYS A 67 -9.79 -10.29 13.45
C CYS A 67 -9.81 -11.48 14.40
N ARG A 68 -9.14 -11.43 15.56
CA ARG A 68 -8.94 -12.61 16.42
C ARG A 68 -9.58 -12.49 17.80
N SER A 69 -10.04 -13.66 18.27
CA SER A 69 -10.49 -14.03 19.62
C SER A 69 -11.81 -13.42 20.14
N PRO A 70 -12.96 -14.00 19.75
CA PRO A 70 -13.14 -14.99 18.68
C PRO A 70 -13.00 -14.34 17.29
N ASN A 71 -12.79 -15.16 16.24
CA ASN A 71 -12.77 -14.62 14.87
C ASN A 71 -14.14 -14.05 14.52
N ARG A 72 -14.23 -12.73 14.42
CA ARG A 72 -15.49 -12.01 14.20
C ARG A 72 -16.14 -12.29 12.83
N CYS A 73 -15.37 -12.80 11.86
CA CYS A 73 -15.87 -13.14 10.53
C CYS A 73 -16.23 -14.62 10.40
N ALA A 74 -15.91 -15.45 11.41
CA ALA A 74 -16.26 -16.87 11.38
C ALA A 74 -17.79 -17.05 11.38
N GLY A 75 -18.28 -17.96 10.53
CA GLY A 75 -19.71 -18.27 10.42
C GLY A 75 -20.54 -17.20 9.69
N LYS A 76 -19.93 -16.11 9.20
CA LYS A 76 -20.62 -15.14 8.34
C LYS A 76 -20.88 -15.71 6.93
N PRO A 77 -21.79 -15.09 6.16
CA PRO A 77 -22.04 -15.47 4.77
C PRO A 77 -20.78 -15.38 3.88
N ALA A 78 -20.82 -16.03 2.72
CA ALA A 78 -19.65 -16.18 1.85
C ALA A 78 -19.04 -14.86 1.36
N ASP A 79 -19.82 -13.78 1.35
CA ASP A 79 -19.38 -12.43 0.99
C ASP A 79 -18.64 -11.68 2.12
N SER A 80 -18.52 -12.29 3.30
CA SER A 80 -17.99 -11.64 4.51
C SER A 80 -17.40 -12.65 5.52
N ASN A 81 -17.00 -13.84 5.07
CA ASN A 81 -16.57 -14.95 5.93
C ASN A 81 -15.07 -14.97 6.27
N SER A 82 -14.29 -14.00 5.77
CA SER A 82 -12.86 -13.90 6.01
C SER A 82 -12.50 -12.53 6.55
N CYS A 83 -11.46 -12.43 7.39
CA CYS A 83 -11.06 -11.16 7.97
C CYS A 83 -9.82 -10.63 7.25
N ASP A 84 -9.94 -9.42 6.70
CA ASP A 84 -8.87 -8.65 6.09
C ASP A 84 -8.38 -7.57 7.07
N GLU A 85 -7.15 -7.10 6.88
CA GLU A 85 -6.49 -6.12 7.74
C GLU A 85 -5.52 -5.21 6.99
N TYR A 86 -5.62 -3.91 7.26
CA TYR A 86 -4.68 -2.89 6.81
C TYR A 86 -4.21 -2.00 7.98
N PRO A 87 -2.91 -1.76 8.17
CA PRO A 87 -1.80 -2.30 7.38
C PRO A 87 -1.68 -3.82 7.46
N TYR A 88 -1.12 -4.42 6.41
CA TYR A 88 -1.04 -5.88 6.27
C TYR A 88 -0.24 -6.50 7.41
N ALA A 89 -0.62 -7.69 7.87
CA ALA A 89 0.17 -8.39 8.87
C ALA A 89 1.62 -8.65 8.45
N SER A 90 1.89 -8.76 7.14
CA SER A 90 3.24 -8.89 6.59
C SER A 90 4.01 -7.56 6.52
N SER A 91 3.58 -6.53 7.28
CA SER A 91 4.30 -5.26 7.42
C SER A 91 4.56 -4.89 8.87
N GLN A 92 5.55 -4.02 9.11
CA GLN A 92 5.90 -3.51 10.43
C GLN A 92 4.78 -2.66 11.05
N GLU A 93 3.97 -2.02 10.21
CA GLU A 93 2.83 -1.19 10.59
C GLU A 93 1.56 -2.02 10.87
N GLY A 94 1.59 -3.31 10.57
CA GLY A 94 0.49 -4.23 10.79
C GLY A 94 0.27 -4.58 12.26
N GLY A 95 -0.78 -5.35 12.53
CA GLY A 95 -1.09 -5.80 13.88
C GLY A 95 -1.97 -4.82 14.65
N ALA A 96 -1.60 -4.51 15.89
CA ALA A 96 -2.44 -3.71 16.78
C ALA A 96 -2.79 -2.34 16.16
N GLY A 97 -4.08 -1.99 16.18
CA GLY A 97 -4.58 -0.77 15.56
C GLY A 97 -4.83 -0.83 14.05
N SER A 98 -4.53 -1.94 13.36
CA SER A 98 -4.95 -2.14 11.96
C SER A 98 -6.47 -2.06 11.83
N ALA A 99 -6.94 -1.41 10.77
CA ALA A 99 -8.33 -1.46 10.37
C ALA A 99 -8.62 -2.82 9.75
N THR A 100 -9.67 -3.47 10.22
CA THR A 100 -10.06 -4.79 9.74
C THR A 100 -11.44 -4.74 9.13
N ARG A 101 -11.70 -5.57 8.12
CA ARG A 101 -13.03 -5.76 7.51
C ARG A 101 -13.31 -7.24 7.30
N CYS A 102 -14.58 -7.63 7.45
CA CYS A 102 -15.00 -8.95 7.00
C CYS A 102 -15.28 -8.89 5.48
N VAL A 103 -14.61 -9.75 4.71
CA VAL A 103 -14.57 -9.77 3.25
C VAL A 103 -14.80 -11.19 2.72
N PRO A 104 -15.08 -11.38 1.42
CA PRO A 104 -15.15 -12.71 0.83
C PRO A 104 -13.80 -13.42 0.95
N SER A 105 -13.79 -14.69 1.35
CA SER A 105 -12.56 -15.49 1.46
C SER A 105 -11.77 -15.60 0.16
N THR A 106 -12.45 -15.53 -0.98
CA THR A 106 -11.83 -15.52 -2.31
C THR A 106 -11.02 -14.25 -2.55
N GLU A 107 -11.50 -13.08 -2.13
CA GLU A 107 -10.74 -11.82 -2.20
C GLU A 107 -9.53 -11.84 -1.27
N ASN A 108 -9.69 -12.32 -0.03
CA ASN A 108 -8.59 -12.40 0.92
C ASN A 108 -7.49 -13.37 0.43
N SER A 109 -7.89 -14.48 -0.19
CA SER A 109 -6.95 -15.44 -0.80
C SER A 109 -6.18 -14.83 -1.98
N ARG A 110 -6.87 -14.02 -2.81
CA ARG A 110 -6.24 -13.27 -3.91
C ARG A 110 -5.24 -12.25 -3.36
N GLN A 111 -5.62 -11.50 -2.32
CA GLN A 111 -4.74 -10.52 -1.68
C GLN A 111 -3.43 -11.17 -1.21
N GLY A 112 -3.53 -12.30 -0.50
CA GLY A 112 -2.35 -13.04 -0.04
C GLY A 112 -1.44 -13.51 -1.18
N GLY A 113 -2.03 -14.05 -2.26
CA GLY A 113 -1.28 -14.46 -3.45
C GLY A 113 -0.58 -13.28 -4.15
N THR A 114 -1.30 -12.17 -4.32
CA THR A 114 -0.77 -10.93 -4.91
C THR A 114 0.40 -10.37 -4.09
N LEU A 115 0.28 -10.26 -2.77
CA LEU A 115 1.36 -9.78 -1.91
C LEU A 115 2.60 -10.68 -2.01
N SER A 116 2.40 -12.00 -2.01
CA SER A 116 3.52 -12.96 -2.15
C SER A 116 4.23 -12.84 -3.50
N SER A 117 3.46 -12.70 -4.59
CA SER A 117 4.00 -12.49 -5.94
C SER A 117 4.74 -11.16 -6.04
N PHE A 118 4.15 -10.07 -5.53
CA PHE A 118 4.77 -8.76 -5.49
C PHE A 118 6.12 -8.76 -4.76
N TYR A 119 6.16 -9.32 -3.54
CA TYR A 119 7.40 -9.35 -2.76
C TYR A 119 8.52 -10.13 -3.45
N THR A 120 8.18 -11.28 -4.07
CA THR A 120 9.13 -12.12 -4.78
C THR A 120 9.64 -11.44 -6.06
N ASN A 121 8.73 -10.96 -6.90
CA ASN A 121 9.06 -10.42 -8.22
C ASN A 121 9.75 -9.05 -8.17
N ASN A 122 9.58 -8.30 -7.09
CA ASN A 122 10.18 -6.98 -6.91
C ASN A 122 11.32 -6.97 -5.88
N GLY A 123 11.75 -8.14 -5.41
CA GLY A 123 12.87 -8.25 -4.46
C GLY A 123 12.65 -7.53 -3.14
N VAL A 124 11.39 -7.29 -2.75
CA VAL A 124 11.06 -6.58 -1.50
C VAL A 124 11.27 -7.53 -0.35
N ILE A 125 12.42 -7.46 0.32
CA ILE A 125 12.73 -8.29 1.51
C ILE A 125 12.34 -7.58 2.80
N ASP A 126 12.43 -8.26 3.95
CA ASP A 126 12.11 -7.67 5.25
C ASP A 126 12.85 -6.34 5.46
N ARG A 127 12.14 -5.37 6.06
CA ARG A 127 12.53 -3.96 6.24
C ARG A 127 12.57 -3.11 4.98
N ASN A 128 12.44 -3.68 3.77
CA ASN A 128 12.27 -2.84 2.58
C ASN A 128 10.93 -2.11 2.65
N ALA A 129 10.97 -0.85 2.24
CA ALA A 129 9.78 -0.06 2.05
C ALA A 129 9.12 -0.39 0.71
N TYR A 130 7.80 -0.33 0.66
CA TYR A 130 6.99 -0.35 -0.55
C TYR A 130 5.78 0.57 -0.41
N ASN A 131 5.27 1.06 -1.53
CA ASN A 131 4.07 1.89 -1.56
C ASN A 131 2.86 1.06 -2.01
N VAL A 132 1.66 1.46 -1.60
CA VAL A 132 0.39 0.87 -2.05
C VAL A 132 -0.36 1.86 -2.93
N ALA A 133 -0.81 1.38 -4.08
CA ALA A 133 -1.61 2.11 -5.06
C ALA A 133 -2.83 1.27 -5.48
N PHE A 134 -3.89 1.94 -5.96
CA PHE A 134 -5.17 1.32 -6.30
C PHE A 134 -5.60 1.73 -7.70
N ALA A 135 -5.91 0.77 -8.56
CA ALA A 135 -6.47 1.02 -9.89
C ALA A 135 -7.97 0.68 -9.92
N TRP A 136 -8.71 1.36 -10.80
CA TRP A 136 -10.16 1.18 -10.98
C TRP A 136 -10.99 1.37 -9.70
N THR A 137 -10.74 2.46 -8.97
CA THR A 137 -11.41 2.79 -7.70
C THR A 137 -12.81 3.40 -7.84
N GLY A 138 -13.30 3.59 -9.07
CA GLY A 138 -14.57 4.26 -9.34
C GLY A 138 -15.74 3.57 -8.63
N GLY A 139 -16.50 4.35 -7.83
CA GLY A 139 -17.65 3.86 -7.08
C GLY A 139 -17.32 3.06 -5.81
N LEU A 140 -16.04 2.86 -5.49
CA LEU A 140 -15.65 2.19 -4.26
C LEU A 140 -15.76 3.11 -3.06
N GLN A 141 -16.26 2.53 -1.97
CA GLN A 141 -16.37 3.21 -0.70
C GLN A 141 -14.98 3.56 -0.18
N TYR A 142 -14.86 4.77 0.37
CA TYR A 142 -13.65 5.29 1.02
C TYR A 142 -12.44 5.55 0.13
N CYS A 143 -12.38 5.02 -1.10
CA CYS A 143 -11.34 5.41 -2.06
C CYS A 143 -11.63 6.78 -2.71
N SER A 144 -12.88 7.21 -2.61
CA SER A 144 -13.34 8.57 -2.84
C SER A 144 -14.53 8.82 -1.90
N GLY A 145 -14.72 10.06 -1.44
CA GLY A 145 -15.90 10.43 -0.65
C GLY A 145 -15.74 10.34 0.87
N SER A 146 -16.84 10.00 1.56
CA SER A 146 -17.00 10.17 3.01
C SER A 146 -16.27 9.11 3.86
N CYS A 147 -15.80 9.53 5.03
CA CYS A 147 -15.23 8.67 6.06
C CYS A 147 -16.25 8.12 7.08
N THR A 148 -17.54 8.16 6.74
CA THR A 148 -18.59 7.54 7.57
C THR A 148 -18.41 6.03 7.60
N ASN A 149 -17.87 5.51 8.70
CA ASN A 149 -17.74 4.08 8.93
C ASN A 149 -19.14 3.42 8.97
N THR A 150 -19.36 2.44 8.11
CA THR A 150 -20.65 1.71 8.01
C THR A 150 -20.86 0.64 9.08
N GLY A 151 -19.91 0.50 10.00
CA GLY A 151 -19.86 -0.54 11.03
C GLY A 151 -19.09 -1.80 10.61
N ASN A 152 -18.56 -1.83 9.38
CA ASN A 152 -17.82 -2.98 8.86
C ASN A 152 -16.31 -2.91 9.15
N GLU A 153 -15.79 -1.70 9.31
CA GLU A 153 -14.39 -1.43 9.62
C GLU A 153 -14.16 -1.35 11.14
N VAL A 154 -13.33 -2.25 11.66
CA VAL A 154 -13.11 -2.39 13.11
C VAL A 154 -11.62 -2.33 13.42
N THR A 155 -11.23 -1.55 14.43
CA THR A 155 -9.86 -1.49 14.96
C THR A 155 -9.81 -2.05 16.38
N LYS A 156 -8.79 -2.85 16.69
CA LYS A 156 -8.55 -3.31 18.06
C LYS A 156 -7.71 -2.24 18.77
N ARG A 157 -8.36 -1.44 19.61
CA ARG A 157 -7.76 -0.36 20.42
C ARG A 157 -7.02 0.69 19.58
N ASN A 158 -7.77 1.65 19.03
CA ASN A 158 -7.25 2.96 18.65
C ASN A 158 -8.42 3.91 18.35
N LEU A 159 -8.26 5.20 18.63
CA LEU A 159 -9.21 6.21 18.13
C LEU A 159 -8.90 6.47 16.67
N ALA A 160 -9.93 6.58 15.82
CA ALA A 160 -9.76 7.13 14.49
C ALA A 160 -9.23 8.56 14.65
N ILE A 161 -7.99 8.78 14.24
CA ILE A 161 -7.39 10.09 14.14
C ILE A 161 -7.87 10.56 12.76
N GLY A 162 -8.80 11.53 12.72
CA GLY A 162 -9.50 11.92 11.49
C GLY A 162 -8.57 12.21 10.31
N THR A 163 -9.12 12.34 9.10
CA THR A 163 -8.42 12.37 7.82
C THR A 163 -7.01 12.98 7.86
N GLN A 164 -6.00 12.11 7.73
CA GLN A 164 -4.57 12.48 7.66
C GLN A 164 -4.01 12.38 6.24
N HIS A 165 -4.75 11.76 5.33
CA HIS A 165 -4.32 11.55 3.95
C HIS A 165 -5.37 12.04 2.98
N ILE A 166 -4.93 12.54 1.83
CA ILE A 166 -5.77 12.95 0.71
C ILE A 166 -5.46 12.09 -0.50
N ALA A 167 -6.49 11.80 -1.28
CA ALA A 167 -6.35 11.05 -2.52
C ALA A 167 -5.55 11.88 -3.54
N ARG A 168 -4.63 11.21 -4.22
CA ARG A 168 -3.84 11.69 -5.34
C ARG A 168 -4.00 10.71 -6.49
N HIS A 169 -4.11 11.25 -7.70
CA HIS A 169 -4.28 10.44 -8.89
C HIS A 169 -3.06 10.53 -9.78
N PHE A 170 -2.69 9.39 -10.36
CA PHE A 170 -1.57 9.27 -11.28
C PHE A 170 -2.02 8.51 -12.53
N LEU A 171 -1.32 8.73 -13.64
CA LEU A 171 -1.47 7.94 -14.85
C LEU A 171 -0.20 7.15 -15.09
N THR A 172 -0.34 5.87 -15.42
CA THR A 172 0.80 5.08 -15.89
C THR A 172 1.08 5.33 -17.37
N ASP A 173 2.26 4.93 -17.83
CA ASP A 173 2.65 4.92 -19.25
C ASP A 173 1.73 4.06 -20.14
N GLN A 174 0.97 3.14 -19.53
CA GLN A 174 -0.01 2.28 -20.18
C GLN A 174 -1.46 2.75 -19.98
N GLY A 175 -1.67 3.95 -19.43
CA GLY A 175 -2.99 4.55 -19.29
C GLY A 175 -3.82 4.07 -18.09
N HIS A 176 -3.24 3.32 -17.15
CA HIS A 176 -3.93 2.98 -15.91
C HIS A 176 -3.97 4.21 -15.00
N GLN A 177 -5.16 4.59 -14.53
CA GLN A 177 -5.28 5.59 -13.48
C GLN A 177 -5.08 4.93 -12.11
N LEU A 178 -4.11 5.43 -11.35
CA LEU A 178 -3.82 5.01 -10.00
C LEU A 178 -4.38 6.02 -9.01
N THR A 179 -4.99 5.54 -7.94
CA THR A 179 -5.29 6.29 -6.73
C THR A 179 -4.24 5.91 -5.69
N MET A 180 -3.58 6.90 -5.14
CA MET A 180 -2.68 6.78 -4.00
C MET A 180 -3.09 7.82 -2.98
N PHE A 181 -2.55 7.76 -1.77
CA PHE A 181 -2.83 8.78 -0.76
C PHE A 181 -1.54 9.36 -0.20
N GLU A 182 -1.49 10.69 -0.15
CA GLU A 182 -0.39 11.43 0.47
C GLU A 182 -0.85 12.07 1.76
N ARG A 183 0.08 12.40 2.64
CA ARG A 183 -0.27 13.08 3.89
C ARG A 183 -0.70 14.52 3.61
N VAL A 184 -1.71 14.98 4.33
CA VAL A 184 -2.21 16.38 4.25
C VAL A 184 -1.14 17.40 4.63
N ASP A 185 -0.19 17.02 5.49
CA ASP A 185 0.92 17.87 5.95
C ASP A 185 2.13 17.86 5.01
N SER A 186 2.11 17.04 3.96
CA SER A 186 3.23 16.81 3.04
C SER A 186 2.74 16.74 1.57
N PRO A 187 2.07 17.79 1.07
CA PRO A 187 1.55 17.82 -0.30
C PRO A 187 2.70 17.71 -1.31
N GLY A 188 2.51 16.91 -2.36
CA GLY A 188 3.53 16.65 -3.39
C GLY A 188 4.52 15.55 -3.02
N SER A 189 4.42 14.94 -1.83
CA SER A 189 5.37 13.90 -1.40
C SER A 189 5.41 12.68 -2.33
N LEU A 190 4.29 12.38 -2.99
CA LEU A 190 4.20 11.30 -3.98
C LEU A 190 4.74 11.65 -5.37
N ASP A 191 5.08 12.90 -5.65
CA ASP A 191 5.62 13.30 -6.97
C ASP A 191 6.98 12.64 -7.24
N SER A 192 7.70 12.28 -6.18
CA SER A 192 8.93 11.49 -6.25
C SER A 192 8.75 10.12 -6.89
N LEU A 193 7.51 9.61 -6.98
CA LEU A 193 7.20 8.34 -7.64
C LEU A 193 7.05 8.45 -9.15
N ILE A 194 6.96 9.66 -9.71
CA ILE A 194 6.90 9.85 -11.16
C ILE A 194 8.21 9.37 -11.79
N GLY A 195 8.08 8.56 -12.85
CA GLY A 195 9.20 7.87 -13.52
C GLY A 195 9.60 6.54 -12.88
N THR A 196 8.97 6.14 -11.78
CA THR A 196 9.27 4.86 -11.10
C THR A 196 8.39 3.71 -11.59
N HIS A 197 8.88 2.48 -11.39
CA HIS A 197 8.10 1.28 -11.69
C HIS A 197 7.08 0.97 -10.60
N ALA A 198 5.89 0.56 -11.04
CA ALA A 198 4.82 0.03 -10.21
C ALA A 198 4.40 -1.34 -10.73
N TRP A 199 4.19 -2.29 -9.81
CA TRP A 199 3.85 -3.66 -10.10
C TRP A 199 2.33 -3.82 -10.26
N LEU A 200 1.92 -4.10 -11.48
CA LEU A 200 0.53 -4.33 -11.84
C LEU A 200 0.16 -5.80 -11.59
N ALA A 201 -0.20 -6.10 -10.35
CA ALA A 201 -0.22 -7.47 -9.85
C ALA A 201 -1.12 -8.45 -10.63
N HIS A 202 -2.23 -7.99 -11.20
CA HIS A 202 -3.13 -8.87 -11.96
C HIS A 202 -2.55 -9.34 -13.31
N GLU A 203 -1.55 -8.64 -13.83
CA GLU A 203 -0.90 -8.89 -15.11
C GLU A 203 0.57 -9.34 -14.92
N GLU A 204 1.01 -9.46 -13.65
CA GLU A 204 2.36 -9.87 -13.26
C GLU A 204 3.48 -9.16 -14.03
N ARG A 205 3.35 -7.84 -14.18
CA ARG A 205 4.35 -7.00 -14.87
C ARG A 205 4.49 -5.62 -14.25
N ASN A 206 5.61 -4.96 -14.56
CA ASN A 206 5.83 -3.56 -14.22
C ASN A 206 5.19 -2.61 -15.25
N VAL A 207 4.69 -1.49 -14.75
CA VAL A 207 4.31 -0.29 -15.49
C VAL A 207 5.06 0.90 -14.91
N THR A 208 5.12 2.02 -15.62
CA THR A 208 5.79 3.23 -15.13
C THR A 208 4.75 4.25 -14.71
N ILE A 209 4.91 4.87 -13.53
CA ILE A 209 4.08 6.01 -13.11
C ILE A 209 4.52 7.21 -13.95
N ALA A 210 3.73 7.60 -14.95
CA ALA A 210 4.15 8.57 -15.96
C ALA A 210 3.88 10.02 -15.56
N SER A 211 2.76 10.28 -14.89
CA SER A 211 2.39 11.65 -14.49
C SER A 211 1.43 11.66 -13.32
N ALA A 212 1.43 12.75 -12.56
CA ALA A 212 0.34 13.09 -11.66
C ALA A 212 -0.82 13.69 -12.46
N LEU A 213 -2.04 13.28 -12.13
CA LEU A 213 -3.25 13.95 -12.62
C LEU A 213 -3.56 15.14 -11.70
N PRO A 214 -4.12 16.24 -12.26
CA PRO A 214 -4.59 17.35 -11.44
C PRO A 214 -5.60 16.84 -10.41
N SER A 215 -5.46 17.29 -9.16
CA SER A 215 -6.52 17.10 -8.16
C SER A 215 -7.81 17.72 -8.71
N ALA A 216 -8.93 17.02 -8.61
CA ALA A 216 -10.22 17.61 -8.94
C ALA A 216 -10.44 18.87 -8.06
N PRO A 217 -10.93 19.99 -8.64
CA PRO A 217 -11.18 21.22 -7.89
C PRO A 217 -12.23 21.03 -6.79
#